data_AF-A0A7C4BFU2-F1
#
_entry.id   AF-A0A7C4BFU2-F1
#
_cell.length_a   1.000
_cell.length_b   1.000
_cell.length_c   1.000
_cell.angle_alpha   90.00
_cell.angle_beta   90.00
_cell.angle_gamma   90.00
#
_symmetry.space_group_name_H-M   'P 1'
#
loop_
_entity.id
_entity.type
_entity.pdbx_description
1 polymer ?
#
loop_
_entity_poly.entity_id
_entity_poly.type
_entity_poly.pdbx_seq_one_letter_code
_entity_poly.pdbx_strand_id
1 'polypeptide(L)'
;MAQTPKKPKKLKRKGRVLEMEDGSMVLVNENEQGFKVDVLVAAIWYLAEGKEEEELCKEVASKSGMTLEQVKPIVTSVVSKLKESKLVE
;
A
#
# COMPACT_ATOMS: atom_id res chain seq x y z
N MET A 1 -10.32 -8.77 32.11
CA MET A 1 -8.93 -8.29 32.16
C MET A 1 -8.19 -8.80 30.95
N ALA A 2 -7.22 -8.01 30.45
CA ALA A 2 -6.33 -8.26 29.31
C ALA A 2 -6.99 -8.20 27.91
N GLN A 3 -7.11 -6.98 27.36
CA GLN A 3 -6.99 -6.81 25.91
C GLN A 3 -5.56 -7.22 25.56
N THR A 4 -5.39 -8.31 24.83
CA THR A 4 -4.09 -8.68 24.26
C THR A 4 -3.61 -7.53 23.38
N PRO A 5 -2.37 -7.03 23.52
CA PRO A 5 -1.85 -6.06 22.56
C PRO A 5 -1.79 -6.77 21.22
N LYS A 6 -2.70 -6.43 20.30
CA LYS A 6 -2.63 -6.89 18.92
C LYS A 6 -1.29 -6.41 18.39
N LYS A 7 -0.31 -7.32 18.27
CA LYS A 7 0.94 -7.03 17.56
C LYS A 7 0.55 -6.38 16.23
N PRO A 8 1.11 -5.23 15.89
CA PRO A 8 0.71 -4.55 14.68
C PRO A 8 1.01 -5.46 13.49
N LYS A 9 -0.03 -5.69 12.69
CA LYS A 9 0.05 -6.62 11.56
C LYS A 9 0.81 -5.92 10.45
N LYS A 10 2.04 -6.39 10.19
CA LYS A 10 2.85 -5.93 9.06
C LYS A 10 2.13 -6.29 7.77
N LEU A 11 2.07 -5.33 6.86
CA LEU A 11 1.49 -5.50 5.54
C LEU A 11 2.39 -6.43 4.73
N LYS A 12 1.79 -7.43 4.09
CA LYS A 12 2.48 -8.31 3.15
C LYS A 12 1.93 -8.07 1.76
N ARG A 13 2.81 -7.73 0.83
CA ARG A 13 2.43 -7.45 -0.54
C ARG A 13 2.17 -8.76 -1.28
N LYS A 14 1.17 -8.76 -2.17
CA LYS A 14 0.79 -9.87 -3.04
C LYS A 14 0.73 -9.42 -4.48
N GLY A 15 1.05 -10.34 -5.39
CA GLY A 15 1.02 -10.08 -6.82
C GLY A 15 2.28 -9.43 -7.38
N ARG A 16 2.15 -8.83 -8.57
CA ARG A 16 3.24 -8.20 -9.34
C ARG A 16 2.82 -6.87 -9.92
N VAL A 17 3.79 -6.03 -10.27
CA VAL A 17 3.58 -4.78 -11.01
C VAL A 17 4.01 -4.99 -12.46
N LEU A 18 3.24 -4.44 -13.39
CA LEU A 18 3.56 -4.33 -14.80
C LEU A 18 3.61 -2.85 -15.15
N GLU A 19 4.70 -2.41 -15.77
CA GLU A 19 4.81 -1.07 -16.33
C GLU A 19 4.31 -1.10 -17.77
N MET A 20 3.40 -0.20 -18.10
CA MET A 20 2.85 -0.07 -19.45
C MET A 20 3.65 0.99 -20.23
N GLU A 21 3.62 0.90 -21.56
CA GLU A 21 4.36 1.80 -22.45
C GLU A 21 3.97 3.29 -22.29
N ASP A 22 2.76 3.55 -21.80
CA ASP A 22 2.23 4.89 -21.49
C ASP A 22 2.67 5.43 -20.10
N GLY A 23 3.53 4.71 -19.38
CA GLY A 23 4.02 5.07 -18.04
C GLY A 23 3.02 4.80 -16.89
N SER A 24 1.83 4.30 -17.21
CA SER A 24 0.88 3.79 -16.21
C SER A 24 1.34 2.42 -15.67
N MET A 25 1.01 2.14 -14.41
CA MET A 25 1.34 0.86 -13.78
C MET A 25 0.09 0.00 -13.60
N VAL A 26 0.24 -1.31 -13.75
CA VAL A 26 -0.83 -2.29 -13.50
C VAL A 26 -0.38 -3.23 -12.40
N LEU A 27 -1.11 -3.24 -11.29
CA LEU A 27 -0.92 -4.22 -10.22
C LEU A 27 -1.76 -5.46 -10.53
N VAL A 28 -1.13 -6.63 -10.57
CA VAL A 28 -1.79 -7.91 -10.84
C VAL A 28 -1.75 -8.75 -9.58
N ASN A 29 -2.91 -9.08 -9.02
CA ASN A 29 -3.01 -9.91 -7.81
C ASN A 29 -2.78 -11.41 -8.11
N GLU A 30 -2.79 -12.26 -7.08
CA GLU A 30 -2.61 -13.72 -7.22
C GLU A 30 -3.75 -14.42 -7.99
N ASN A 31 -4.90 -13.77 -8.18
CA ASN A 31 -6.01 -14.28 -8.99
C ASN A 31 -5.93 -13.80 -10.45
N GLU A 32 -4.77 -13.31 -10.88
CA GLU A 32 -4.52 -12.77 -12.21
C GLU A 32 -5.40 -11.54 -12.57
N GLN A 33 -5.99 -10.88 -11.57
CA GLN A 33 -6.75 -9.66 -11.78
C GLN A 33 -5.82 -8.45 -11.81
N GLY A 34 -5.84 -7.72 -12.92
CA GLY A 34 -5.07 -6.50 -13.13
C GLY A 34 -5.85 -5.24 -12.74
N PHE A 35 -5.20 -4.34 -12.01
CA PHE A 35 -5.71 -3.04 -11.58
C PHE A 35 -4.79 -1.96 -12.11
N LYS A 36 -5.29 -1.12 -13.02
CA LYS A 36 -4.56 0.07 -13.48
C LYS A 36 -4.48 1.06 -12.32
N VAL A 37 -3.28 1.50 -12.00
CA VAL A 37 -2.99 2.39 -10.88
C VAL A 37 -2.01 3.49 -11.28
N ASP A 38 -2.10 4.61 -10.58
CA ASP A 38 -1.13 5.69 -10.68
C ASP A 38 0.18 5.36 -9.94
N VAL A 39 1.23 6.10 -10.26
CA VAL A 39 2.57 5.98 -9.68
C VAL A 39 2.54 5.99 -8.14
N LEU A 40 1.70 6.85 -7.54
CA LEU A 40 1.58 6.95 -6.08
C LEU A 40 1.06 5.65 -5.46
N VAL A 41 0.04 5.03 -6.05
CA VAL A 41 -0.54 3.78 -5.53
C VAL A 41 0.44 2.63 -5.67
N ALA A 42 1.13 2.53 -6.81
CA ALA A 42 2.17 1.53 -7.00
C ALA A 42 3.34 1.72 -6.03
N ALA A 43 3.74 2.98 -5.76
CA ALA A 43 4.76 3.30 -4.77
C ALA A 43 4.31 2.88 -3.35
N ILE A 44 3.08 3.21 -2.94
CA ILE A 44 2.54 2.80 -1.64
C ILE A 44 2.51 1.28 -1.52
N TRP A 45 2.04 0.57 -2.56
CA TRP A 45 2.03 -0.89 -2.60
C TRP A 45 3.43 -1.49 -2.47
N TYR A 46 4.42 -0.92 -3.16
CA TYR A 46 5.82 -1.33 -3.08
C TYR A 46 6.41 -1.12 -1.68
N LEU A 47 6.17 0.05 -1.07
CA LEU A 47 6.69 0.42 0.24
C LEU A 47 6.01 -0.34 1.39
N ALA A 48 4.79 -0.83 1.19
CA ALA A 48 4.02 -1.54 2.20
C ALA A 48 4.68 -2.84 2.70
N GLU A 49 5.48 -3.51 1.86
CA GLU A 49 6.09 -4.81 2.19
C GLU A 49 6.85 -4.79 3.53
N GLY A 50 6.38 -5.59 4.49
CA GLY A 50 7.01 -5.76 5.79
C GLY A 50 6.84 -4.58 6.75
N LYS A 51 6.07 -3.54 6.37
CA LYS A 51 5.82 -2.35 7.18
C LYS A 51 4.46 -2.37 7.85
N GLU A 52 4.37 -1.69 8.98
CA GLU A 52 3.10 -1.33 9.59
C GLU A 52 2.51 -0.12 8.87
N GLU A 53 1.19 0.07 8.94
CA GLU A 53 0.53 1.20 8.28
C GLU A 53 1.08 2.56 8.76
N GLU A 54 1.43 2.67 10.06
CA GLU A 54 2.04 3.89 10.60
C GLU A 54 3.43 4.16 10.01
N GLU A 55 4.27 3.13 9.88
CA GLU A 55 5.61 3.23 9.28
C GLU A 55 5.51 3.56 7.79
N LEU A 56 4.56 2.96 7.09
CA LEU A 56 4.26 3.28 5.70
C LEU A 56 3.84 4.75 5.55
N CYS A 57 3.00 5.28 6.45
CA CYS A 57 2.64 6.70 6.45
C CYS A 57 3.86 7.60 6.63
N LYS A 58 4.76 7.28 7.56
CA LYS A 58 6.00 8.05 7.79
C LYS A 58 6.90 8.06 6.57
N GLU A 59 7.07 6.90 5.93
CA GLU A 59 7.92 6.78 4.76
C GLU A 59 7.34 7.52 3.53
N VAL A 60 6.03 7.40 3.31
CA VAL A 60 5.35 8.14 2.24
C VAL A 60 5.39 9.64 2.49
N ALA A 61 5.17 10.11 3.73
CA ALA A 61 5.31 11.52 4.11
C ALA A 61 6.72 12.06 3.82
N SER A 62 7.75 11.30 4.23
CA SER A 62 9.15 11.65 3.98
C SER A 62 9.48 11.71 2.48
N LYS A 63 9.03 10.72 1.68
CA LYS A 63 9.31 10.66 0.23
C LYS A 63 8.51 11.68 -0.59
N SER A 64 7.29 11.99 -0.19
CA SER A 64 6.41 12.94 -0.90
C SER A 64 6.58 14.38 -0.43
N GLY A 65 7.34 14.64 0.64
CA GLY A 65 7.45 15.97 1.25
C GLY A 65 6.15 16.46 1.91
N MET A 66 5.21 15.55 2.15
CA MET A 66 3.90 15.84 2.76
C MET A 66 3.96 15.60 4.27
N THR A 67 3.03 16.20 5.02
CA THR A 67 2.91 15.93 6.46
C THR A 67 2.19 14.59 6.69
N LEU A 68 2.46 13.96 7.84
CA LEU A 68 1.78 12.73 8.26
C LEU A 68 0.25 12.86 8.28
N GLU A 69 -0.28 14.02 8.64
CA GLU A 69 -1.72 14.29 8.66
C GLU A 69 -2.35 14.27 7.27
N GLN A 70 -1.62 14.74 6.25
CA GLN A 70 -2.07 14.70 4.85
C GLN A 70 -1.95 13.29 4.27
N VAL A 71 -0.88 12.56 4.63
CA VAL A 71 -0.59 11.24 4.08
C VAL A 71 -1.45 10.14 4.68
N LYS A 72 -1.76 10.20 5.99
CA LYS A 72 -2.58 9.20 6.67
C LYS A 72 -3.88 8.83 5.92
N PRO A 73 -4.77 9.78 5.59
CA PRO A 73 -6.02 9.44 4.90
C PRO A 73 -5.76 8.84 3.50
N ILE A 74 -4.71 9.28 2.80
CA ILE A 74 -4.32 8.76 1.48
C ILE A 74 -3.85 7.31 1.61
N VAL A 75 -2.89 7.05 2.50
CA VAL A 75 -2.31 5.73 2.71
C VAL A 75 -3.36 4.75 3.23
N THR A 76 -4.16 5.13 4.24
CA THR A 76 -5.24 4.26 4.75
C THR A 76 -6.26 3.94 3.65
N SER A 77 -6.65 4.91 2.81
CA SER A 77 -7.57 4.64 1.70
C SER A 77 -6.96 3.72 0.64
N VAL A 78 -5.69 3.93 0.27
CA VAL A 78 -4.99 3.07 -0.70
C VAL A 78 -4.79 1.67 -0.13
N VAL A 79 -4.31 1.53 1.10
CA VAL A 79 -4.12 0.23 1.77
C VAL A 79 -5.44 -0.53 1.89
N SER A 80 -6.56 0.15 2.17
CA SER A 80 -7.89 -0.48 2.15
C SER A 80 -8.20 -1.08 0.77
N LYS A 81 -8.06 -0.30 -0.29
CA LYS A 81 -8.32 -0.76 -1.67
C LYS A 81 -7.39 -1.90 -2.08
N LEU A 82 -6.12 -1.85 -1.68
CA LEU A 82 -5.16 -2.93 -1.92
C LEU A 82 -5.56 -4.22 -1.20
N LYS A 83 -6.07 -4.13 0.04
CA LYS A 83 -6.61 -5.29 0.78
C LYS A 83 -7.85 -5.86 0.10
N GLU A 84 -8.79 -5.00 -0.30
CA GLU A 84 -10.00 -5.40 -1.05
C GLU A 84 -9.66 -6.08 -2.38
N SER A 85 -8.59 -5.60 -3.03
CA SER A 85 -8.09 -6.15 -4.31
C SER A 85 -7.17 -7.36 -4.13
N LYS A 86 -6.96 -7.86 -2.89
CA LYS A 86 -6.04 -8.96 -2.56
C LYS A 86 -4.60 -8.72 -3.03
N LEU A 87 -4.18 -7.45 -3.06
CA LEU A 87 -2.83 -7.01 -3.38
C LEU A 87 -1.97 -6.81 -2.11
N VAL A 88 -2.59 -6.73 -0.93
CA VAL A 88 -1.93 -6.65 0.39
C VAL A 88 -2.74 -7.43 1.44
N GLU A 89 -2.08 -8.06 2.42
CA GLU A 89 -2.71 -8.71 3.59
C GLU A 89 -2.07 -8.38 4.95
#